data_AF-A0A6C8GQF6-F1
#
_entry.id   AF-A0A6C8GQF6-F1
#
_cell.length_a   1.000
_cell.length_b   1.000
_cell.length_c   1.000
_cell.angle_alpha   90.00
_cell.angle_beta   90.00
_cell.angle_gamma   90.00
#
_symmetry.space_group_name_H-M   'P 1'
#
loop_
_entity.id
_entity.type
_entity.pdbx_description
1 polymer ?
#
loop_
_entity_poly.entity_id
_entity_poly.type
_entity_poly.pdbx_seq_one_letter_code
_entity_poly.pdbx_strand_id
1 'polypeptide(L)'
;RYAPGVARIHEGAWYDPDKGGDINALCKYGNPNVLTLDIGTSQLAQATSAHTTLVEIEKYTGPMDNVTAFNGPVEMVAQCEYVPASQGNPHD
;
A
#
# COMPACT_ATOMS: atom_id res chain seq x y z
N ARG A 1 15.54 -0.21 -25.87
CA ARG A 1 15.04 1.19 -26.05
C ARG A 1 13.52 1.12 -26.13
N TYR A 2 12.82 2.11 -25.57
CA TYR A 2 11.35 2.21 -25.64
C TYR A 2 10.94 3.23 -26.70
N ALA A 3 9.74 3.04 -27.28
CA ALA A 3 9.19 4.01 -28.21
C ALA A 3 8.85 5.33 -27.49
N PRO A 4 8.84 6.48 -28.19
CA PRO A 4 8.33 7.73 -27.63
C PRO A 4 6.92 7.54 -27.05
N GLY A 5 6.66 8.11 -25.87
CA GLY A 5 5.37 7.95 -25.16
C GLY A 5 5.22 6.64 -24.38
N VAL A 6 6.26 5.78 -24.32
CA VAL A 6 6.22 4.52 -23.57
C VAL A 6 7.20 4.55 -22.40
N ALA A 7 6.67 4.36 -21.19
CA ALA A 7 7.44 4.10 -19.98
C ALA A 7 7.30 2.63 -19.56
N ARG A 8 8.27 2.13 -18.77
CA ARG A 8 8.19 0.79 -18.17
C ARG A 8 8.53 0.85 -16.69
N ILE A 9 7.66 0.24 -15.90
CA ILE A 9 7.91 -0.17 -14.52
C ILE A 9 7.58 -1.67 -14.48
N HIS A 10 8.48 -2.49 -13.93
CA HIS A 10 8.23 -3.93 -13.81
C HIS A 10 7.26 -4.20 -12.66
N GLU A 11 6.39 -5.20 -12.84
CA GLU A 11 5.54 -5.71 -11.76
C GLU A 11 6.36 -6.35 -10.63
N GLY A 12 5.71 -6.61 -9.49
CA GLY A 12 6.33 -7.27 -8.34
C GLY A 12 6.99 -6.33 -7.33
N ALA A 13 7.07 -5.02 -7.63
CA ALA A 13 7.53 -4.02 -6.68
C ALA A 13 6.62 -3.96 -5.44
N TRP A 14 7.22 -3.94 -4.24
CA TRP A 14 6.49 -3.93 -2.98
C TRP A 14 5.72 -2.62 -2.82
N TYR A 15 4.48 -2.68 -2.36
CA TYR A 15 3.69 -1.49 -2.06
C TYR A 15 4.15 -0.89 -0.72
N ASP A 16 4.56 0.38 -0.73
CA ASP A 16 5.05 1.12 0.44
C ASP A 16 4.32 2.47 0.59
N PRO A 17 3.13 2.51 1.21
CA PRO A 17 2.39 3.75 1.39
C PRO A 17 3.11 4.69 2.36
N ASP A 18 3.11 5.99 2.06
CA ASP A 18 3.53 7.04 3.00
C ASP A 18 2.63 7.10 4.24
N LYS A 19 1.32 6.89 4.04
CA LYS A 19 0.29 6.85 5.09
C LYS A 19 -0.53 5.57 4.97
N GLY A 20 -0.11 4.52 5.66
CA GLY A 20 -0.81 3.24 5.66
C GLY A 20 -2.25 3.36 6.14
N GLY A 21 -3.20 2.92 5.33
CA GLY A 21 -4.64 2.96 5.64
C GLY A 21 -5.38 4.16 5.04
N ASP A 22 -4.67 5.19 4.60
CA ASP A 22 -5.29 6.34 3.94
C ASP A 22 -5.60 6.03 2.47
N ILE A 23 -6.79 6.43 2.02
CA ILE A 23 -7.15 6.39 0.60
C ILE A 23 -6.23 7.37 -0.17
N ASN A 24 -5.68 6.92 -1.29
CA ASN A 24 -4.75 7.68 -2.15
C ASN A 24 -3.38 8.00 -1.51
N ALA A 25 -2.94 7.21 -0.52
CA ALA A 25 -1.57 7.27 -0.02
C ALA A 25 -0.56 7.11 -1.17
N LEU A 26 0.52 7.89 -1.13
CA LEU A 26 1.57 7.83 -2.14
C LEU A 26 2.44 6.60 -1.92
N CYS A 27 2.64 5.80 -2.95
CA CYS A 27 3.59 4.70 -2.90
C CYS A 27 5.02 5.22 -3.04
N LYS A 28 5.82 5.14 -1.97
CA LYS A 28 7.21 5.62 -1.93
C LYS A 28 8.18 4.74 -2.73
N TYR A 29 7.85 3.47 -2.92
CA TYR A 29 8.73 2.50 -3.60
C TYR A 29 8.45 2.35 -5.10
N GLY A 30 7.18 2.38 -5.52
CA GLY A 30 6.79 2.35 -6.93
C GLY A 30 6.17 1.04 -7.41
N ASN A 31 5.17 0.52 -6.69
CA ASN A 31 4.34 -0.56 -7.22
C ASN A 31 3.50 -0.05 -8.43
N PRO A 32 3.62 -0.65 -9.63
CA PRO A 32 2.93 -0.14 -10.82
C PRO A 32 1.41 -0.35 -10.78
N ASN A 33 0.93 -1.36 -10.05
CA ASN A 33 -0.50 -1.68 -9.98
C ASN A 33 -1.31 -0.66 -9.16
N VAL A 34 -0.64 0.28 -8.48
CA VAL A 34 -1.30 1.45 -7.86
C VAL A 34 -1.91 2.39 -8.92
N LEU A 35 -1.45 2.28 -10.17
CA LEU A 35 -1.91 3.09 -11.30
C LEU A 35 -2.83 2.33 -12.27
N THR A 36 -2.98 1.01 -12.09
CA THR A 36 -3.76 0.18 -13.01
C THR A 36 -5.23 0.17 -12.63
N LEU A 37 -6.08 0.12 -13.64
CA LEU A 37 -7.52 0.01 -13.49
C LEU A 37 -7.97 -1.44 -13.24
N ASP A 38 -9.02 -1.60 -12.43
CA ASP A 38 -9.64 -2.89 -12.13
C ASP A 38 -10.95 -3.05 -12.90
N ILE A 39 -10.84 -3.42 -14.19
CA ILE A 39 -11.99 -3.71 -15.05
C ILE A 39 -11.79 -5.04 -15.79
N GLY A 40 -12.87 -5.80 -15.93
CA GLY A 40 -12.88 -7.05 -16.70
C GLY A 40 -12.70 -6.81 -18.20
N THR A 41 -12.01 -7.73 -18.88
CA THR A 41 -11.71 -7.61 -20.33
C THR A 41 -12.95 -7.53 -21.23
N SER A 42 -14.03 -8.23 -20.89
CA SER A 42 -15.31 -8.20 -21.61
C SER A 42 -16.41 -8.83 -20.76
N GLN A 43 -17.68 -8.61 -21.15
CA GLN A 43 -18.84 -9.25 -20.51
C GLN A 43 -18.73 -10.78 -20.46
N LEU A 44 -18.05 -11.39 -21.43
CA LEU A 44 -17.88 -12.84 -21.54
C LEU A 44 -16.79 -13.39 -20.63
N ALA A 45 -15.57 -12.82 -20.72
CA ALA A 45 -14.38 -13.46 -20.15
C ALA A 45 -14.01 -12.97 -18.74
N GLN A 46 -14.32 -11.71 -18.41
CA GLN A 46 -14.01 -11.11 -17.10
C GLN A 46 -12.56 -11.34 -16.61
N ALA A 47 -11.59 -11.35 -17.53
CA ALA A 47 -10.18 -11.47 -17.19
C ALA A 47 -9.56 -10.10 -16.82
N THR A 48 -8.29 -10.09 -16.40
CA THR A 48 -7.55 -8.85 -16.07
C THR A 48 -7.27 -7.97 -17.30
N SER A 49 -7.33 -6.66 -17.10
CA SER A 49 -7.02 -5.64 -18.12
C SER A 49 -5.84 -4.72 -17.72
N ALA A 50 -5.02 -5.11 -16.73
CA ALA A 50 -4.04 -4.25 -16.06
C ALA A 50 -3.03 -3.53 -16.98
N HIS A 51 -2.66 -4.14 -18.11
CA HIS A 51 -1.71 -3.55 -19.05
C HIS A 51 -2.32 -2.43 -19.92
N THR A 52 -3.61 -2.17 -19.78
CA THR A 52 -4.27 -0.98 -20.33
C THR A 52 -4.17 0.15 -19.31
N THR A 53 -3.07 0.90 -19.34
CA THR A 53 -2.80 1.97 -18.35
C THR A 53 -2.23 3.20 -19.06
N LEU A 54 -2.81 4.37 -18.79
CA LEU A 54 -2.34 5.67 -19.24
C LEU A 54 -1.89 6.47 -18.01
N VAL A 55 -0.74 7.14 -18.13
CA VAL A 55 -0.12 7.92 -17.05
C VAL A 55 0.51 9.18 -17.60
N GLU A 56 0.77 10.14 -16.72
CA GLU A 56 1.65 11.28 -16.95
C GLU A 56 2.87 11.14 -16.02
N ILE A 57 4.01 11.72 -16.39
CA ILE A 57 5.23 11.66 -15.58
C ILE A 57 5.79 13.06 -15.39
N GLU A 58 5.99 13.45 -14.14
CA GLU A 58 6.62 14.71 -13.79
C GLU A 58 7.82 14.51 -12.85
N LYS A 59 8.67 15.54 -12.76
CA LYS A 59 9.76 15.54 -11.78
C LYS A 59 9.17 15.79 -10.39
N TYR A 60 9.34 14.83 -9.48
CA TYR A 60 8.93 14.99 -8.10
C TYR A 60 9.71 16.13 -7.40
N THR A 61 8.99 17.03 -6.73
CA THR A 61 9.55 18.18 -6.00
C THR A 61 9.15 18.22 -4.52
N GLY A 62 8.53 17.16 -4.00
CA GLY A 62 8.13 17.04 -2.60
C GLY A 62 9.25 16.55 -1.67
N PRO A 63 8.95 16.36 -0.38
CA PRO A 63 9.88 15.76 0.58
C PRO A 63 10.20 14.31 0.20
N MET A 64 11.47 13.92 0.32
CA MET A 64 11.90 12.55 0.02
C MET A 64 11.78 11.68 1.27
N ASP A 65 10.71 10.89 1.34
CA ASP A 65 10.52 9.92 2.41
C ASP A 65 11.36 8.65 2.19
N ASN A 66 11.79 8.04 3.30
CA ASN A 66 12.50 6.76 3.24
C ASN A 66 11.55 5.62 2.86
N VAL A 67 12.06 4.69 2.06
CA VAL A 67 11.39 3.42 1.78
C VAL A 67 11.35 2.57 3.06
N THR A 68 10.16 2.08 3.40
CA THR A 68 9.89 1.28 4.61
C THR A 68 9.42 -0.13 4.34
N ALA A 69 9.12 -0.49 3.08
CA ALA A 69 8.63 -1.82 2.69
C ALA A 69 9.49 -2.99 3.18
N PHE A 70 10.79 -2.79 3.38
CA PHE A 70 11.75 -3.83 3.75
C PHE A 70 12.18 -3.80 5.22
N ASN A 71 11.64 -2.87 6.01
CA ASN A 71 12.08 -2.65 7.39
C ASN A 71 11.35 -3.56 8.40
N GLY A 72 10.38 -4.35 7.94
CA GLY A 72 9.54 -5.16 8.81
C GLY A 72 8.50 -4.34 9.59
N PRO A 73 7.65 -5.01 10.38
CA PRO A 73 6.64 -4.35 11.19
C PRO A 73 7.25 -3.65 12.41
N VAL A 74 6.49 -2.73 12.98
CA VAL A 74 6.80 -2.18 14.31
C VAL A 74 6.49 -3.25 15.37
N GLU A 75 7.47 -3.57 16.20
CA GLU A 75 7.27 -4.45 17.35
C GLU A 75 6.40 -3.75 18.39
N MET A 76 5.27 -4.39 18.73
CA MET A 76 4.39 -3.94 19.80
C MET A 76 4.71 -4.70 21.08
N VAL A 77 5.19 -4.00 22.10
CA VAL A 77 5.36 -4.58 23.44
C VAL A 77 4.09 -4.34 24.24
N ALA A 78 3.37 -5.42 24.57
CA ALA A 78 2.18 -5.32 25.41
C ALA A 78 2.59 -4.86 26.81
N GLN A 79 2.14 -3.68 27.22
CA GLN A 79 2.16 -3.25 28.62
C GLN A 79 0.94 -3.84 29.30
N CYS A 80 1.05 -5.09 29.74
CA CYS A 80 0.04 -5.68 30.62
C CYS A 80 0.23 -5.08 32.02
N GLU A 81 -0.62 -4.14 32.40
CA GLU A 81 -0.77 -3.75 33.80
C GLU A 81 -1.60 -4.83 34.52
N TYR A 82 -1.10 -5.29 35.67
CA TYR A 82 -1.85 -6.19 36.54
C TYR A 82 -3.03 -5.44 37.15
N VAL A 83 -4.25 -5.81 36.75
CA VAL A 83 -5.48 -5.36 37.42
C VAL A 83 -5.84 -6.41 38.48
N PRO A 84 -5.66 -6.15 39.79
CA PRO A 84 -6.12 -7.07 40.81
C PRO A 84 -7.64 -7.23 40.70
N ALA A 85 -8.13 -8.46 40.88
CA ALA A 85 -9.56 -8.71 40.98
C ALA A 85 -10.15 -7.79 42.06
N SER A 86 -11.16 -7.01 41.72
CA SER A 86 -11.94 -6.29 42.72
C SER A 86 -12.44 -7.34 43.72
N GLN A 87 -12.10 -7.18 44.99
CA GLN A 87 -12.67 -8.01 46.05
C GLN A 87 -14.18 -7.84 45.99
N GLY A 88 -14.87 -8.81 45.40
CA GLY A 88 -16.32 -8.84 45.37
C GLY A 88 -16.82 -8.80 46.81
N ASN A 89 -17.77 -7.92 47.08
CA ASN A 89 -18.45 -7.89 48.36
C ASN A 89 -19.13 -9.26 48.54
N PRO A 90 -18.96 -9.98 49.65
CA PRO A 90 -19.50 -11.34 49.84
C PRO A 90 -21.04 -11.39 49.99
N HIS A 91 -21.77 -10.43 49.43
CA HIS A 91 -23.20 -10.22 49.64
C HIS A 91 -24.05 -10.16 48.36
N ASP A 92 -23.51 -10.53 47.19
CA ASP A 92 -24.32 -10.87 46.01
C ASP A 92 -24.63 -12.37 45.94
#